data_AF-A0A7Z9PT68-F1
#
_entry.id   AF-A0A7Z9PT68-F1
#
_cell.length_a   1.000
_cell.length_b   1.000
_cell.length_c   1.000
_cell.angle_alpha   90.00
_cell.angle_beta   90.00
_cell.angle_gamma   90.00
#
_symmetry.space_group_name_H-M   'P 1'
#
loop_
_entity.id
_entity.type
_entity.pdbx_description
1 polymer ?
#
loop_
_entity_poly.entity_id
_entity_poly.type
_entity_poly.pdbx_seq_one_letter_code
_entity_poly.pdbx_strand_id
1 'polypeptide(L)'
;MNCPGCGNPMERVLARDTELDQCLVCRGLWLDHREIDELFALENIPARFLDQQQYGESPVMIGEGSRVCPRCDRDLRTVEVDGVKL
;
A
#
# COMPACT_ATOMS: atom_id res chain seq x y z
N MET A 1 -0.95 -10.35 7.32
CA MET A 1 -1.45 -10.58 5.95
C MET A 1 -0.30 -10.43 4.97
N ASN A 2 -0.30 -11.18 3.88
CA ASN A 2 0.83 -11.17 2.93
C ASN A 2 0.61 -10.09 1.87
N CYS A 3 1.67 -9.40 1.48
CA CYS A 3 1.63 -8.35 0.48
C CYS A 3 1.19 -8.92 -0.87
N PRO A 4 0.14 -8.39 -1.51
CA PRO A 4 -0.29 -8.86 -2.82
C PRO A 4 0.70 -8.51 -3.94
N GLY A 5 1.66 -7.60 -3.69
CA GLY A 5 2.71 -7.25 -4.64
C GLY A 5 3.90 -8.21 -4.64
N CYS A 6 4.36 -8.68 -3.47
CA CYS A 6 5.59 -9.48 -3.37
C CYS A 6 5.51 -10.72 -2.46
N GLY A 7 4.37 -10.97 -1.82
CA GLY A 7 4.14 -12.13 -0.96
C GLY A 7 4.70 -12.05 0.46
N ASN A 8 5.52 -11.05 0.79
CA ASN A 8 6.08 -10.88 2.13
C ASN A 8 5.04 -10.38 3.15
N PRO A 9 5.19 -10.68 4.45
CA PRO A 9 4.33 -10.13 5.49
C PRO A 9 4.30 -8.59 5.46
N MET A 10 3.13 -8.02 5.72
CA MET A 10 2.96 -6.59 5.95
C MET A 10 2.88 -6.29 7.44
N GLU A 11 3.33 -5.10 7.81
CA GLU A 11 3.28 -4.56 9.17
C GLU A 11 2.28 -3.41 9.25
N ARG A 12 1.59 -3.31 10.39
CA ARG A 12 0.72 -2.18 10.68
C ARG A 12 1.53 -0.97 11.05
N VAL A 13 1.23 0.14 10.40
CA VAL A 13 1.91 1.41 10.60
C VAL A 13 0.87 2.51 10.82
N LEU A 14 1.17 3.42 11.73
CA LEU A 14 0.26 4.50 12.09
C LEU A 14 0.55 5.76 11.26
N ALA A 15 -0.43 6.19 10.48
CA ALA A 15 -0.46 7.45 9.76
C ALA A 15 -1.29 8.47 10.56
N ARG A 16 -0.67 9.07 11.57
CA ARG A 16 -1.36 9.89 12.60
C ARG A 16 -2.37 9.06 13.41
N ASP A 17 -3.62 9.02 12.98
CA ASP A 17 -4.71 8.29 13.64
C ASP A 17 -5.26 7.16 12.77
N THR A 18 -4.76 7.01 11.54
CA THR A 18 -5.14 5.94 10.59
C THR A 18 -4.14 4.80 10.66
N GLU A 19 -4.62 3.58 10.93
CA GLU A 19 -3.81 2.36 10.85
C GLU A 19 -3.78 1.87 9.40
N LEU A 20 -2.58 1.65 8.85
CA LEU A 20 -2.37 1.15 7.49
C LEU A 20 -1.50 -0.09 7.51
N ASP A 21 -1.63 -0.96 6.51
CA ASP A 21 -0.72 -2.09 6.31
C ASP A 21 0.38 -1.74 5.29
N GLN A 22 1.65 -1.84 5.68
CA GLN A 22 2.82 -1.55 4.84
C GLN A 22 3.71 -2.78 4.68
N CYS A 23 4.09 -3.11 3.46
CA CYS A 23 5.13 -4.11 3.20
C CYS A 23 6.52 -3.47 3.31
N LEU A 24 7.38 -3.93 4.22
CA LEU A 24 8.74 -3.38 4.36
C LEU A 24 9.71 -3.83 3.24
N VAL A 25 9.34 -4.84 2.45
CA VAL A 25 10.18 -5.38 1.37
C VAL A 25 9.98 -4.63 0.05
N CYS A 26 8.76 -4.61 -0.48
CA CYS A 26 8.45 -3.90 -1.73
C CYS A 26 7.91 -2.48 -1.50
N ARG A 27 7.73 -2.07 -0.24
CA ARG A 27 7.23 -0.74 0.17
C ARG A 27 5.82 -0.42 -0.29
N GLY A 28 5.06 -1.42 -0.71
CA GLY A 28 3.65 -1.27 -1.06
C GLY A 28 2.79 -0.98 0.17
N LEU A 29 1.82 -0.10 0.02
CA LEU A 29 0.76 0.13 0.99
C LEU A 29 -0.48 -0.66 0.60
N TRP A 30 -1.09 -1.29 1.58
CA TRP A 30 -2.41 -1.87 1.47
C TRP A 30 -3.39 -0.98 2.25
N LEU A 31 -4.46 -0.58 1.57
CA LEU A 31 -5.54 0.22 2.12
C LEU A 31 -6.82 -0.62 2.08
N ASP A 32 -7.41 -0.87 3.23
CA ASP A 32 -8.73 -1.46 3.31
C ASP A 32 -9.86 -0.44 3.12
N HIS A 33 -11.09 -0.95 3.08
CA HIS A 33 -12.27 -0.12 2.95
C HIS A 33 -12.30 0.93 4.07
N ARG A 34 -12.40 2.20 3.67
CA ARG A 34 -12.35 3.44 4.49
C ARG A 34 -10.97 3.95 4.89
N GLU A 35 -9.92 3.13 4.88
CA GLU A 35 -8.57 3.62 5.19
C GLU A 35 -8.09 4.64 4.17
N ILE A 36 -8.50 4.48 2.90
CA ILE A 36 -8.27 5.46 1.86
C ILE A 36 -8.92 6.81 2.19
N ASP A 37 -10.19 6.80 2.61
CA ASP A 37 -10.94 8.02 2.97
C ASP A 37 -10.32 8.71 4.19
N GLU A 38 -9.94 7.92 5.19
CA GLU A 38 -9.25 8.40 6.40
C GLU A 38 -7.88 9.00 6.06
N LEU A 39 -7.12 8.36 5.16
CA LEU A 39 -5.82 8.87 4.70
C LEU A 39 -5.96 10.18 3.93
N PHE A 40 -6.98 10.31 3.06
CA PHE A 40 -7.26 11.55 2.33
C PHE A 40 -7.85 12.66 3.21
N ALA A 41 -8.45 12.32 4.36
CA ALA A 41 -8.90 13.30 5.33
C ALA A 41 -7.74 13.95 6.12
N LEU A 42 -6.54 13.39 6.06
CA LEU A 42 -5.36 14.00 6.68
C LEU A 42 -4.98 15.29 5.95
N GLU A 43 -4.78 16.39 6.70
CA GLU A 43 -4.23 17.64 6.14
C GLU A 43 -2.87 17.42 5.46
N ASN A 44 -2.08 16.47 5.97
CA ASN A 44 -0.77 16.12 5.44
C ASN A 44 -0.50 14.63 5.62
N ILE A 45 -0.26 13.94 4.50
CA ILE A 45 0.21 12.55 4.46
C ILE A 45 1.66 12.50 5.01
N PRO A 46 1.98 11.60 5.95
CA PRO A 46 3.34 11.47 6.47
C PRO A 46 4.38 11.25 5.36
N ALA A 47 5.45 12.04 5.36
CA ALA A 47 6.46 12.05 4.31
C ALA A 47 7.08 10.67 4.03
N ARG A 48 7.19 9.80 5.05
CA ARG A 48 7.69 8.42 4.91
C ARG A 48 6.92 7.55 3.91
N PHE A 49 5.69 7.93 3.56
CA PHE A 49 4.90 7.23 2.54
C PHE A 49 5.11 7.79 1.12
N LEU A 50 5.61 9.02 1.03
CA LEU A 50 5.88 9.71 -0.23
C LEU A 50 7.37 9.62 -0.60
N ASP A 51 8.25 9.50 0.39
CA ASP A 51 9.69 9.49 0.22
C ASP A 51 10.27 8.07 0.28
N GLN A 52 10.73 7.60 -0.88
CA GLN A 52 11.38 6.31 -1.03
C GLN A 52 12.86 6.32 -0.61
N GLN A 53 13.46 7.44 -0.21
CA GLN A 53 14.89 7.49 0.12
C GLN A 53 15.22 7.00 1.53
N GLN A 54 14.21 6.75 2.38
CA GLN A 54 14.43 6.42 3.80
C GLN A 54 15.01 5.02 4.06
N TYR A 55 14.93 4.09 3.11
CA TYR A 55 15.38 2.70 3.30
C TYR A 55 16.59 2.44 2.40
N GLY A 56 17.73 2.10 3.01
CA GLY A 56 19.06 2.02 2.37
C GLY A 56 19.23 0.93 1.30
N GLU A 57 18.20 0.12 1.03
CA GLU A 57 18.17 -0.87 -0.05
C GLU A 57 17.09 -0.51 -1.06
N SER A 58 17.36 -0.61 -2.36
CA SER A 58 16.34 -0.33 -3.39
C SER A 58 15.13 -1.26 -3.24
N PRO A 59 13.89 -0.74 -3.28
CA PRO A 59 12.71 -1.59 -3.17
C PRO A 59 12.64 -2.57 -4.34
N VAL A 60 12.08 -3.76 -4.09
CA VAL A 60 11.79 -4.69 -5.18
C VAL A 60 10.78 -4.03 -6.12
N MET A 61 11.18 -3.85 -7.38
CA MET A 61 10.30 -3.32 -8.42
C MET A 61 9.21 -4.35 -8.74
N ILE A 62 7.98 -4.06 -8.33
CA ILE A 62 6.81 -4.89 -8.64
C ILE A 62 6.10 -4.26 -9.85
N GLY A 63 6.13 -4.97 -10.98
CA GLY A 63 5.44 -4.53 -12.20
C GLY A 63 3.92 -4.51 -12.06
N GLU A 64 3.27 -3.91 -13.06
CA GLU A 64 1.81 -4.07 -13.24
C GLU A 64 1.46 -5.55 -13.45
N GLY A 65 0.30 -5.98 -12.97
CA GLY A 65 -0.16 -7.36 -13.13
C GLY A 65 -1.34 -7.71 -12.22
N SER A 66 -1.88 -8.92 -12.42
CA SER A 66 -2.93 -9.47 -11.57
C SER A 66 -2.41 -9.75 -10.16
N ARG A 67 -3.18 -9.34 -9.16
CA ARG A 67 -2.86 -9.50 -7.74
C ARG A 67 -4.02 -10.18 -7.03
N VAL A 68 -3.73 -10.88 -5.94
CA VAL A 68 -4.73 -11.60 -5.15
C VAL A 68 -5.02 -10.84 -3.86
N CYS A 69 -6.30 -10.73 -3.48
CA CYS A 69 -6.72 -10.07 -2.26
C CYS A 69 -6.18 -10.82 -1.04
N PRO A 70 -5.39 -10.18 -0.16
CA PRO A 70 -4.78 -10.82 1.00
C PRO A 70 -5.76 -11.15 2.13
N ARG A 71 -7.06 -10.80 1.97
CA ARG A 71 -8.13 -11.10 2.93
C ARG A 71 -9.04 -12.25 2.50
N CYS A 72 -9.21 -12.50 1.19
CA CYS A 72 -10.19 -13.47 0.69
C CYS A 72 -9.74 -14.28 -0.53
N ASP A 73 -8.48 -14.13 -0.95
CA ASP A 73 -7.84 -14.87 -2.03
C ASP A 73 -8.49 -14.76 -3.42
N ARG A 74 -9.32 -13.73 -3.64
CA ARG A 74 -9.89 -13.40 -4.95
C ARG A 74 -9.02 -12.42 -5.72
N ASP A 75 -9.08 -12.47 -7.04
CA ASP A 75 -8.38 -11.52 -7.90
C ASP A 75 -8.84 -10.08 -7.65
N LEU A 76 -7.85 -9.18 -7.52
CA LEU A 76 -8.05 -7.74 -7.50
C LEU A 76 -8.27 -7.25 -8.93
N ARG A 77 -9.11 -6.22 -9.07
CA ARG A 77 -9.33 -5.54 -10.35
C ARG A 77 -8.66 -4.18 -10.31
N THR A 78 -7.98 -3.85 -11.40
CA THR A 78 -7.45 -2.50 -11.59
C THR A 78 -8.60 -1.55 -11.92
N VAL A 79 -8.61 -0.39 -11.26
CA VAL A 79 -9.53 0.72 -11.54
C VAL A 79 -8.73 1.97 -11.88
N GLU A 80 -9.31 2.87 -12.68
CA GLU A 80 -8.69 4.15 -13.00
C GLU A 80 -9.48 5.29 -12.33
N VAL A 81 -8.78 6.14 -11.60
CA VAL A 81 -9.33 7.32 -10.92
C VAL A 81 -8.48 8.52 -11.31
N ASP A 82 -9.09 9.52 -11.96
CA ASP A 82 -8.41 10.75 -12.42
C ASP A 82 -7.10 10.50 -13.21
N GLY A 83 -7.08 9.45 -14.05
CA GLY A 83 -5.93 9.07 -14.87
C GLY A 83 -4.87 8.24 -14.13
N VAL A 84 -5.12 7.88 -12.88
CA VAL A 84 -4.25 7.01 -12.05
C VAL A 84 -4.84 5.61 -11.99
N LYS A 85 -4.04 4.60 -12.37
CA LYS A 85 -4.41 3.18 -12.23
C LYS A 85 -4.12 2.68 -10.80
N LEU A 86 -5.11 2.08 -10.16
CA LEU A 86 -5.06 1.48 -8.82
C LEU A 86 -5.35 -0.02 -8.92
#